data_AF-A0A0Q6UBX0-F1
#
_entry.id   AF-A0A0Q6UBX0-F1
#
_cell.length_a   1.000
_cell.length_b   1.000
_cell.length_c   1.000
_cell.angle_alpha   90.00
_cell.angle_beta   90.00
_cell.angle_gamma   90.00
#
_symmetry.space_group_name_H-M   'P 1'
#
loop_
_entity.id
_entity.type
_entity.pdbx_description
1 polymer ?
#
loop_
_entity_poly.entity_id
_entity_poly.type
_entity_poly.pdbx_seq_one_letter_code
_entity_poly.pdbx_strand_id
1 'polypeptide(L)'
;MAKLNPEIPVLVQAATPPAAAAPAVPVQPPLQRLAPISQKTRPLVLTKGGRTEKALVRYQIFIRTTVRPGAVPATAEGVSVSAIPCAWTVESFLQRDICFYSMTGLLACTNGDTTPLKATDTGQADLPVGTVCEVFAKPVEGAESRVIASVDRTKDQLYDDDYKLVVTPQLVRGGTTITER
;
A
#
# COMPACT_ATOMS: atom_id res chain seq x y z
N MET A 1 23.69 -49.21 73.49
CA MET A 1 24.26 -49.49 72.16
C MET A 1 23.22 -50.22 71.32
N ALA A 2 22.59 -49.53 70.38
CA ALA A 2 21.81 -50.12 69.30
C ALA A 2 21.86 -49.13 68.13
N LYS A 3 22.47 -49.55 67.02
CA LYS A 3 22.53 -48.83 65.74
C LYS A 3 21.16 -48.88 65.09
N LEU A 4 20.64 -47.73 64.65
CA LEU A 4 19.70 -47.68 63.53
C LEU A 4 20.02 -46.47 62.64
N ASN A 5 20.25 -46.79 61.37
CA ASN A 5 20.55 -45.92 60.26
C ASN A 5 19.21 -45.47 59.64
N PRO A 6 18.90 -44.17 59.52
CA PRO A 6 17.78 -43.73 58.70
C PRO A 6 18.26 -43.27 57.32
N GLU A 7 17.55 -43.79 56.34
CA GLU A 7 17.75 -43.67 54.91
C GLU A 7 17.58 -42.24 54.43
N ILE A 8 18.35 -41.86 53.40
CA ILE A 8 18.24 -40.58 52.69
C ILE A 8 17.03 -40.68 51.75
N PRO A 9 15.93 -39.94 51.95
CA PRO A 9 14.87 -39.87 50.96
C PRO A 9 15.34 -38.99 49.79
N VAL A 10 15.62 -39.63 48.65
CA VAL A 10 15.77 -38.94 47.36
C VAL A 10 14.40 -38.34 47.00
N LEU A 11 14.28 -37.02 47.14
CA LEU A 11 13.14 -36.25 46.61
C LEU A 11 13.22 -36.29 45.07
N VAL A 12 12.42 -37.16 44.45
CA VAL A 12 12.15 -37.13 43.02
C VAL A 12 11.32 -35.88 42.74
N GLN A 13 11.99 -34.81 42.30
CA GLN A 13 11.34 -33.58 41.86
C GLN A 13 10.64 -33.85 40.52
N ALA A 14 9.31 -33.95 40.54
CA ALA A 14 8.52 -34.06 39.32
C ALA A 14 8.70 -32.79 38.48
N ALA A 15 9.16 -32.95 37.24
CA ALA A 15 9.27 -31.85 36.29
C ALA A 15 7.90 -31.22 36.06
N THR A 16 7.80 -29.90 36.22
CA THR A 16 6.62 -29.12 35.88
C THR A 16 6.28 -29.36 34.40
N PRO A 17 5.03 -29.73 34.05
CA PRO A 17 4.66 -29.86 32.64
C PRO A 17 4.87 -28.51 31.92
N PRO A 18 5.35 -28.51 30.67
CA PRO A 18 5.50 -27.28 29.91
C PRO A 18 4.15 -26.57 29.82
N ALA A 19 4.13 -25.27 30.13
CA ALA A 19 2.95 -24.44 30.00
C ALA A 19 2.39 -24.58 28.58
N ALA A 20 1.10 -24.92 28.47
CA ALA A 20 0.41 -24.94 27.19
C ALA A 20 0.58 -23.58 26.51
N ALA A 21 1.14 -23.57 25.30
CA ALA A 21 1.25 -22.37 24.50
C ALA A 21 -0.16 -21.76 24.35
N ALA A 22 -0.29 -20.47 24.67
CA ALA A 22 -1.54 -19.76 24.45
C ALA A 22 -2.01 -19.95 22.99
N PRO A 23 -3.32 -20.11 22.73
CA PRO A 23 -3.83 -20.25 21.38
C PRO A 23 -3.31 -19.10 20.51
N ALA A 24 -2.72 -19.43 19.35
CA ALA A 24 -2.31 -18.41 18.39
C ALA A 24 -3.55 -17.61 17.97
N VAL A 25 -3.56 -16.31 18.28
CA VAL A 25 -4.63 -15.41 17.84
C VAL A 25 -4.58 -15.39 16.29
N PRO A 26 -5.69 -15.70 15.59
CA PRO A 26 -5.69 -15.69 14.13
C PRO A 26 -5.36 -14.28 13.63
N VAL A 27 -4.21 -14.13 12.97
CA VAL A 27 -3.80 -12.90 12.29
C VAL A 27 -4.74 -12.72 11.10
N GLN A 28 -5.66 -11.76 11.18
CA GLN A 28 -6.49 -11.42 10.03
C GLN A 28 -5.61 -10.82 8.93
N PRO A 29 -5.82 -11.21 7.65
CA PRO A 29 -5.07 -10.65 6.55
C PRO A 29 -5.32 -9.13 6.45
N PRO A 30 -4.32 -8.34 6.05
CA PRO A 30 -4.50 -6.91 5.87
C PRO A 30 -5.58 -6.64 4.82
N LEU A 31 -6.47 -5.71 5.11
CA LEU A 31 -7.45 -5.21 4.15
C LEU A 31 -6.77 -4.17 3.25
N GLN A 32 -6.97 -4.25 1.94
CA GLN A 32 -6.34 -3.36 0.98
C GLN A 32 -7.35 -2.76 0.00
N ARG A 33 -7.13 -1.50 -0.36
CA ARG A 33 -7.87 -0.77 -1.39
C ARG A 33 -6.90 -0.01 -2.30
N LEU A 34 -7.20 -0.01 -3.60
CA LEU A 34 -6.55 0.85 -4.58
C LEU A 34 -7.60 1.84 -5.10
N ALA A 35 -7.26 3.13 -5.15
CA ALA A 35 -8.17 4.16 -5.62
C ALA A 35 -7.45 5.15 -6.55
N PRO A 36 -7.87 5.31 -7.81
CA PRO A 36 -7.37 6.39 -8.66
C PRO A 36 -7.86 7.74 -8.13
N ILE A 37 -6.96 8.73 -8.06
CA ILE A 37 -7.26 10.06 -7.50
C ILE A 37 -6.98 11.19 -8.49
N SER A 38 -6.17 10.95 -9.52
CA SER A 38 -5.95 11.90 -10.62
C SER A 38 -5.51 11.19 -11.89
N GLN A 39 -5.83 11.76 -13.04
CA GLN A 39 -5.40 11.28 -14.35
C GLN A 39 -5.03 12.46 -15.25
N LYS A 40 -4.05 12.28 -16.13
CA LYS A 40 -3.67 13.27 -17.16
C LYS A 40 -3.29 12.52 -18.43
N THR A 41 -3.78 12.97 -19.58
CA THR A 41 -3.35 12.42 -20.88
C THR A 41 -2.64 13.51 -21.66
N ARG A 42 -1.43 13.23 -22.14
CA ARG A 42 -0.62 14.13 -22.95
C ARG A 42 -0.51 13.58 -24.38
N PRO A 43 -1.16 14.20 -25.37
CA PRO A 43 -1.04 13.78 -26.76
C PRO A 43 0.30 14.21 -27.34
N LEU A 44 0.91 13.32 -28.12
CA LEU A 44 2.20 13.52 -28.77
C LEU A 44 2.14 13.15 -30.24
N VAL A 45 2.99 13.80 -31.02
CA VAL A 45 3.33 13.41 -32.37
C VAL A 45 4.81 13.02 -32.38
N LEU A 46 5.08 11.79 -32.80
CA LEU A 46 6.41 11.21 -32.84
C LEU A 46 6.88 11.14 -34.28
N THR A 47 8.10 11.59 -34.56
CA THR A 47 8.69 11.54 -35.91
C THR A 47 10.00 10.76 -35.89
N LYS A 48 10.12 9.77 -36.78
CA LYS A 48 11.34 8.97 -36.95
C LYS A 48 11.52 8.59 -38.42
N GLY A 49 12.70 8.90 -38.99
CA GLY A 49 13.01 8.57 -40.39
C GLY A 49 12.00 9.15 -41.40
N GLY A 50 11.47 10.35 -41.15
CA GLY A 50 10.46 11.00 -42.00
C GLY A 50 9.04 10.45 -41.86
N ARG A 51 8.81 9.44 -41.02
CA ARG A 51 7.48 8.92 -40.68
C ARG A 51 6.97 9.54 -39.40
N THR A 52 5.67 9.80 -39.36
CA THR A 52 4.99 10.39 -38.22
C THR A 52 3.98 9.42 -37.63
N GLU A 53 3.96 9.31 -36.30
CA GLU A 53 3.04 8.46 -35.54
C GLU A 53 2.40 9.27 -34.41
N LYS A 54 1.13 8.99 -34.10
CA LYS A 54 0.42 9.62 -32.98
C LYS A 54 0.60 8.75 -31.75
N ALA A 55 0.96 9.38 -30.63
CA ALA A 55 1.10 8.72 -29.35
C ALA A 55 0.37 9.49 -28.25
N LEU A 56 0.11 8.81 -27.14
CA LEU A 56 -0.44 9.38 -25.91
C LEU A 56 0.45 8.93 -24.76
N VAL A 57 0.76 9.85 -23.85
CA VAL A 57 1.25 9.49 -22.52
C VAL A 57 0.09 9.61 -21.56
N ARG A 58 -0.31 8.50 -20.95
CA ARG A 58 -1.39 8.45 -19.98
C ARG A 58 -0.78 8.33 -18.60
N TYR A 59 -1.13 9.27 -17.74
CA TYR A 59 -0.77 9.27 -16.35
C TYR A 59 -1.98 8.98 -15.48
N GLN A 60 -1.76 8.23 -14.41
CA GLN A 60 -2.71 8.04 -13.34
C GLN A 60 -1.98 8.11 -12.00
N ILE A 61 -2.43 8.97 -11.11
CA ILE A 61 -2.06 8.90 -9.70
C ILE A 61 -3.13 8.12 -8.96
N PHE A 62 -2.72 7.13 -8.18
CA PHE A 62 -3.60 6.34 -7.34
C PHE A 62 -3.01 6.20 -5.94
N ILE A 63 -3.86 5.89 -4.97
CA ILE A 63 -3.45 5.56 -3.61
C ILE A 63 -3.66 4.07 -3.35
N ARG A 64 -2.76 3.49 -2.55
CA ARG A 64 -2.91 2.18 -1.92
C ARG A 64 -3.13 2.39 -0.44
N THR A 65 -4.28 1.96 0.05
CA THR A 65 -4.63 1.97 1.46
C THR A 65 -4.55 0.55 1.96
N THR A 66 -3.74 0.31 2.98
CA THR A 66 -3.62 -0.96 3.68
C THR A 66 -3.99 -0.75 5.13
N VAL A 67 -4.90 -1.58 5.63
CA VAL A 67 -5.39 -1.54 7.02
C VAL A 67 -5.10 -2.87 7.68
N ARG A 68 -4.61 -2.81 8.92
CA ARG A 68 -4.32 -3.97 9.76
C ARG A 68 -5.16 -3.87 11.02
N PRO A 69 -6.18 -4.73 11.17
CA PRO A 69 -6.85 -4.94 12.45
C PRO A 69 -5.82 -5.46 13.45
N GLY A 70 -5.70 -4.82 14.61
CA GLY A 70 -5.00 -5.41 15.74
C GLY A 70 -5.84 -6.51 16.39
N ALA A 71 -5.21 -7.31 17.26
CA ALA A 71 -5.92 -8.35 17.98
C ALA A 71 -7.03 -7.74 18.82
N VAL A 72 -8.27 -8.17 18.60
CA VAL A 72 -9.37 -7.88 19.53
C VAL A 72 -9.06 -8.68 20.79
N PRO A 73 -8.88 -8.05 21.97
CA PRO A 73 -8.63 -8.79 23.18
C PRO A 73 -9.83 -9.70 23.45
N ALA A 74 -9.58 -11.02 23.55
CA ALA A 74 -10.58 -11.97 23.99
C ALA A 74 -10.96 -11.60 25.43
N THR A 75 -12.21 -11.19 25.64
CA THR A 75 -12.67 -10.83 26.98
C THR A 75 -13.04 -12.09 27.75
N ALA A 76 -12.61 -12.16 29.01
CA ALA A 76 -13.27 -12.98 30.00
C ALA A 76 -14.69 -12.42 30.23
N GLU A 77 -15.66 -13.30 30.51
CA GLU A 77 -17.05 -12.90 30.78
C GLU A 77 -17.11 -11.75 31.80
N GLY A 78 -17.71 -10.62 31.41
CA GLY A 78 -17.91 -9.45 32.28
C GLY A 78 -16.98 -8.26 32.07
N VAL A 79 -15.99 -8.33 31.16
CA VAL A 79 -15.16 -7.16 30.79
C VAL A 79 -15.57 -6.65 29.41
N SER A 80 -15.95 -5.38 29.30
CA SER A 80 -16.18 -4.72 28.01
C SER A 80 -14.84 -4.39 27.34
N VAL A 81 -14.63 -4.86 26.11
CA VAL A 81 -13.51 -4.39 25.27
C VAL A 81 -13.69 -2.89 25.07
N SER A 82 -12.69 -2.06 25.40
CA SER A 82 -12.83 -0.59 25.32
C SER A 82 -12.41 0.01 23.98
N ALA A 83 -11.61 -0.70 23.16
CA ALA A 83 -11.21 -0.23 21.83
C ALA A 83 -10.68 -1.36 20.94
N ILE A 84 -10.85 -1.21 19.62
CA ILE A 84 -10.24 -2.07 18.61
C ILE A 84 -9.06 -1.31 17.97
N PRO A 85 -7.80 -1.72 18.19
CA PRO A 85 -6.66 -1.04 17.57
C PRO A 85 -6.69 -1.23 16.06
N CYS A 86 -6.60 -0.12 15.33
CA CYS A 86 -6.64 -0.09 13.87
C CYS A 86 -5.46 0.68 13.31
N ALA A 87 -4.55 -0.02 12.65
CA ALA A 87 -3.38 0.58 12.01
C ALA A 87 -3.59 0.69 10.49
N TRP A 88 -3.09 1.77 9.89
CA TRP A 88 -3.19 2.01 8.46
C TRP A 88 -1.88 2.49 7.85
N THR A 89 -1.79 2.33 6.54
CA THR A 89 -0.78 2.89 5.67
C THR A 89 -1.45 3.30 4.37
N VAL A 90 -1.33 4.57 4.01
CA VAL A 90 -1.79 5.14 2.75
C VAL A 90 -0.54 5.57 1.98
N GLU A 91 -0.34 4.98 0.81
CA GLU A 91 0.77 5.30 -0.09
C GLU A 91 0.21 5.86 -1.40
N SER A 92 0.91 6.79 -2.03
CA SER A 92 0.55 7.29 -3.36
C SER A 92 1.55 6.85 -4.42
N PHE A 93 1.06 6.66 -5.64
CA PHE A 93 1.82 6.16 -6.78
C PHE A 93 1.47 6.91 -8.05
N LEU A 94 2.45 7.17 -8.90
CA LEU A 94 2.28 7.64 -10.26
C LEU A 94 2.47 6.47 -11.22
N GLN A 95 1.43 6.11 -11.96
CA GLN A 95 1.50 5.17 -13.08
C GLN A 95 1.55 5.93 -14.40
N ARG A 96 2.42 5.47 -15.30
CA ARG A 96 2.55 5.96 -16.67
C ARG A 96 2.37 4.81 -17.67
N ASP A 97 1.52 5.03 -18.66
CA ASP A 97 1.42 4.19 -19.86
C ASP A 97 1.74 5.04 -21.10
N ILE A 98 2.60 4.55 -21.99
CA ILE A 98 2.82 5.17 -23.31
C ILE A 98 2.04 4.36 -24.34
N CYS A 99 1.14 5.01 -25.07
CA CYS A 99 0.27 4.39 -26.05
C CYS A 99 0.51 4.95 -27.45
N PHE A 100 0.38 4.09 -28.46
CA PHE A 100 0.61 4.40 -29.87
C PHE A 100 -0.63 4.05 -30.68
N TYR A 101 -0.99 4.92 -31.62
CA TYR A 101 -2.04 4.62 -32.59
C TYR A 101 -1.44 3.88 -33.78
N SER A 102 -1.92 2.67 -34.04
CA SER A 102 -1.60 1.95 -35.26
C SER A 102 -2.13 2.70 -36.50
N MET A 103 -1.64 2.29 -37.68
CA MET A 103 -2.17 2.78 -38.97
C MET A 103 -3.67 2.50 -39.15
N THR A 104 -4.22 1.48 -38.47
CA THR A 104 -5.64 1.13 -38.48
C THR A 104 -6.47 1.87 -37.43
N GLY A 105 -5.84 2.77 -36.66
CA GLY A 105 -6.50 3.56 -35.61
C GLY A 105 -6.67 2.82 -34.27
N LEU A 106 -6.12 1.60 -34.14
CA LEU A 106 -6.12 0.87 -32.87
C LEU A 106 -5.08 1.44 -31.93
N LEU A 107 -5.44 1.62 -30.67
CA LEU A 107 -4.53 2.09 -29.63
C LEU A 107 -3.90 0.89 -28.91
N ALA A 108 -2.57 0.84 -28.88
CA ALA A 108 -1.81 -0.13 -28.09
C ALA A 108 -0.95 0.61 -27.07
N CYS A 109 -0.97 0.16 -25.82
CA CYS A 109 -0.18 0.74 -24.73
C CYS A 109 0.95 -0.20 -24.30
N THR A 110 2.05 0.40 -23.88
CA THR A 110 3.10 -0.27 -23.11
C THR A 110 2.57 -0.72 -21.75
N ASN A 111 3.30 -1.61 -21.08
CA ASN A 111 3.01 -1.95 -19.69
C ASN A 111 3.14 -0.69 -18.82
N GLY A 112 2.23 -0.55 -17.86
CA GLY A 112 2.25 0.57 -16.93
C GLY A 112 3.47 0.54 -16.03
N ASP A 113 4.22 1.63 -16.04
CA ASP A 113 5.36 1.84 -15.14
C ASP A 113 4.88 2.63 -13.93
N THR A 114 5.11 2.09 -12.73
CA THR A 114 4.58 2.64 -11.48
C THR A 114 5.72 3.09 -10.59
N THR A 115 5.72 4.38 -10.24
CA THR A 115 6.70 4.99 -9.34
C THR A 115 6.02 5.43 -8.05
N PRO A 116 6.56 5.08 -6.87
CA PRO A 116 6.04 5.57 -5.60
C PRO A 116 6.25 7.08 -5.47
N LEU A 117 5.25 7.78 -4.93
CA LEU A 117 5.31 9.20 -4.63
C LEU A 117 5.64 9.43 -3.16
N LYS A 118 6.04 10.66 -2.83
CA LYS A 118 6.43 11.03 -1.46
C LYS A 118 5.25 11.13 -0.49
N ALA A 119 4.05 11.41 -0.98
CA ALA A 119 2.88 11.59 -0.14
C ALA A 119 2.43 10.23 0.43
N THR A 120 2.61 10.06 1.72
CA THR A 120 2.24 8.85 2.47
C THR A 120 1.67 9.28 3.82
N ASP A 121 0.79 8.45 4.39
CA ASP A 121 0.28 8.63 5.75
C ASP A 121 0.21 7.27 6.44
N THR A 122 0.85 7.15 7.59
CA THR A 122 0.84 5.95 8.42
C THR A 122 0.36 6.32 9.79
N GLY A 123 -0.50 5.50 10.39
CA GLY A 123 -1.00 5.78 11.71
C GLY A 123 -1.70 4.61 12.33
N GLN A 124 -2.15 4.84 13.56
CA GLN A 124 -2.95 3.91 14.32
C GLN A 124 -3.95 4.67 15.17
N ALA A 125 -5.12 4.10 15.36
CA ALA A 125 -6.15 4.63 16.25
C ALA A 125 -6.95 3.50 16.85
N ASP A 126 -7.39 3.73 18.08
CA ASP A 126 -8.33 2.89 18.78
C ASP A 126 -9.75 3.23 18.30
N LEU A 127 -10.43 2.25 17.73
CA LEU A 127 -11.78 2.42 17.22
C LEU A 127 -12.83 2.13 18.30
N PRO A 128 -13.98 2.82 18.28
CA PRO A 128 -15.07 2.57 19.22
C PRO A 128 -15.57 1.13 19.18
N VAL A 129 -16.13 0.67 20.30
CA VAL A 129 -16.76 -0.66 20.39
C VAL A 129 -17.85 -0.82 19.34
N GLY A 130 -17.88 -1.98 18.67
CA GLY A 130 -18.86 -2.28 17.63
C GLY A 130 -18.51 -1.74 16.25
N THR A 131 -17.36 -1.08 16.09
CA THR A 131 -16.83 -0.69 14.77
C THR A 131 -15.84 -1.73 14.24
N VAL A 132 -15.60 -1.71 12.94
CA VAL A 132 -14.66 -2.63 12.27
C VAL A 132 -13.45 -1.83 11.79
N CYS A 133 -12.26 -2.38 12.00
CA CYS A 133 -11.05 -1.84 11.40
C CYS A 133 -11.00 -2.20 9.91
N GLU A 134 -11.48 -1.30 9.08
CA GLU A 134 -11.56 -1.46 7.63
C GLU A 134 -11.04 -0.24 6.87
N VAL A 135 -10.88 -0.38 5.55
CA VAL A 135 -10.34 0.68 4.67
C VAL A 135 -11.19 1.95 4.63
N PHE A 136 -12.43 1.89 5.11
CA PHE A 136 -13.38 3.02 5.19
C PHE A 136 -13.59 3.53 6.62
N ALA A 137 -12.82 3.03 7.60
CA ALA A 137 -12.89 3.57 8.96
C ALA A 137 -12.53 5.06 8.95
N LYS A 138 -13.27 5.89 9.70
CA LYS A 138 -13.11 7.35 9.74
C LYS A 138 -11.65 7.85 9.86
N PRO A 139 -10.79 7.31 10.73
CA PRO A 139 -9.39 7.74 10.78
C PRO A 139 -8.61 7.43 9.49
N VAL A 140 -8.94 6.32 8.82
CA VAL A 140 -8.35 5.91 7.53
C VAL A 140 -8.83 6.83 6.40
N GLU A 141 -10.12 7.16 6.34
CA GLU A 141 -10.65 8.15 5.38
C GLU A 141 -9.99 9.53 5.56
N GLY A 142 -9.75 9.93 6.82
CA GLY A 142 -9.01 11.15 7.14
C GLY A 142 -7.57 11.10 6.65
N ALA A 143 -6.90 9.96 6.76
CA ALA A 143 -5.56 9.73 6.21
C ALA A 143 -5.55 9.77 4.67
N GLU A 144 -6.49 9.09 4.00
CA GLU A 144 -6.67 9.17 2.54
C GLU A 144 -6.84 10.63 2.11
N SER A 145 -7.70 11.39 2.78
CA SER A 145 -7.97 12.79 2.48
C SER A 145 -6.72 13.67 2.59
N ARG A 146 -5.86 13.46 3.60
CA ARG A 146 -4.59 14.19 3.74
C ARG A 146 -3.61 13.86 2.62
N VAL A 147 -3.49 12.59 2.24
CA VAL A 147 -2.62 12.17 1.13
C VAL A 147 -3.13 12.75 -0.19
N ILE A 148 -4.42 12.66 -0.46
CA ILE A 148 -5.06 13.24 -1.66
C ILE A 148 -4.81 14.75 -1.72
N ALA A 149 -5.07 15.47 -0.63
CA ALA A 149 -4.82 16.91 -0.57
C ALA A 149 -3.33 17.29 -0.74
N SER A 150 -2.41 16.42 -0.34
CA SER A 150 -0.98 16.60 -0.62
C SER A 150 -0.66 16.40 -2.09
N VAL A 151 -1.18 15.33 -2.69
CA VAL A 151 -1.00 15.03 -4.12
C VAL A 151 -1.61 16.13 -4.99
N ASP A 152 -2.81 16.59 -4.66
CA ASP A 152 -3.53 17.59 -5.46
C ASP A 152 -2.76 18.91 -5.60
N ARG A 153 -1.97 19.28 -4.59
CA ARG A 153 -1.12 20.47 -4.63
C ARG A 153 0.07 20.34 -5.58
N THR A 154 0.49 19.12 -5.91
CA THR A 154 1.73 18.86 -6.66
C THR A 154 1.54 18.04 -7.93
N LYS A 155 0.34 17.51 -8.20
CA LYS A 155 0.09 16.55 -9.29
C LYS A 155 0.53 17.05 -10.66
N ASP A 156 0.31 18.31 -10.99
CA ASP A 156 0.70 18.86 -12.29
C ASP A 156 2.22 18.90 -12.45
N GLN A 157 2.93 19.29 -11.40
CA GLN A 157 4.39 19.25 -11.36
C GLN A 157 4.90 17.81 -11.48
N LEU A 158 4.29 16.84 -10.78
CA LEU A 158 4.66 15.42 -10.86
C LEU A 158 4.53 14.88 -12.30
N TYR A 159 3.43 15.20 -12.99
CA TYR A 159 3.24 14.79 -14.38
C TYR A 159 4.25 15.43 -15.34
N ASP A 160 4.57 16.70 -15.12
CA ASP A 160 5.49 17.43 -15.98
C ASP A 160 6.94 17.05 -15.74
N ASP A 161 7.33 16.77 -14.50
CA ASP A 161 8.64 16.24 -14.14
C ASP A 161 8.84 14.84 -14.73
N ASP A 162 7.87 13.95 -14.57
CA ASP A 162 7.95 12.61 -15.15
C ASP A 162 8.08 12.67 -16.68
N TYR A 163 7.28 13.53 -17.32
CA TYR A 163 7.37 13.72 -18.77
C TYR A 163 8.77 14.18 -19.21
N LYS A 164 9.32 15.21 -18.54
CA LYS A 164 10.62 15.81 -18.91
C LYS A 164 11.80 14.91 -18.58
N LEU A 165 11.75 14.23 -17.45
CA LEU A 165 12.89 13.51 -16.89
C LEU A 165 12.91 12.03 -17.27
N VAL A 166 11.75 11.45 -17.62
CA VAL A 166 11.63 10.02 -17.94
C VAL A 166 11.17 9.82 -19.37
N VAL A 167 10.00 10.34 -19.73
CA VAL A 167 9.36 10.03 -21.02
C VAL A 167 10.12 10.60 -22.21
N THR A 168 10.41 11.90 -22.19
CA THR A 168 11.13 12.55 -23.29
C THR A 168 12.50 11.92 -23.53
N PRO A 169 13.36 11.70 -22.51
CA PRO A 169 14.62 11.02 -22.69
C PRO A 169 14.47 9.59 -23.23
N GLN A 170 13.47 8.83 -22.79
CA GLN A 170 13.20 7.48 -23.26
C GLN A 170 12.85 7.47 -24.76
N LEU A 171 11.96 8.36 -25.20
CA LEU A 171 11.52 8.45 -26.60
C LEU A 171 12.63 8.98 -27.52
N VAL A 172 13.35 10.02 -27.09
CA VAL A 172 14.45 10.62 -27.87
C VAL A 172 15.61 9.63 -28.02
N ARG A 173 15.94 8.84 -27.00
CA ARG A 173 16.97 7.78 -27.11
C ARG A 173 16.62 6.75 -28.18
N GLY A 174 15.33 6.57 -28.49
CA GLY A 174 14.85 5.75 -29.60
C GLY A 174 15.06 6.35 -30.99
N GLY A 175 15.66 7.54 -31.10
CA GLY A 175 15.86 8.26 -32.37
C GLY A 175 14.61 8.99 -32.86
N THR A 176 13.72 9.35 -31.95
CA THR A 176 12.42 9.98 -32.24
C THR A 176 12.46 11.47 -31.88
N THR A 177 11.93 12.31 -32.75
CA THR A 177 11.61 13.71 -32.43
C THR A 177 10.18 13.79 -31.90
N ILE A 178 9.96 14.61 -30.89
CA ILE A 178 8.66 14.75 -30.21
C ILE A 178 8.09 16.14 -30.48
N THR A 179 6.83 16.19 -30.88
CA THR A 179 6.04 17.42 -30.97
C THR A 179 4.80 17.28 -30.10
N GLU A 180 4.60 18.21 -29.18
CA GLU A 180 3.38 18.29 -28.37
C GLU A 180 2.21 18.84 -29.21
N ARG A 181 0.99 18.38 -28.92
CA ARG A 181 -0.22 18.78 -29.64
C ARG A 181 -1.23 19.47 -28.74
#